data_AF-A0A7D7ZGH1-F1
#
_entry.id   AF-A0A7D7ZGH1-F1
#
_cell.length_a   1.000
_cell.length_b   1.000
_cell.length_c   1.000
_cell.angle_alpha   90.00
_cell.angle_beta   90.00
_cell.angle_gamma   90.00
#
_symmetry.space_group_name_H-M   'P 1'
#
loop_
_entity.id
_entity.type
_entity.pdbx_description
1 polymer ?
#
loop_
_entity_poly.entity_id
_entity_poly.type
_entity_poly.pdbx_seq_one_letter_code
_entity_poly.pdbx_strand_id
1 'polypeptide(L)'
;MIFSELVCDLQDQLKKDLAQVMFLLKKDPGIGYARIVEIGKEVGKRYNIKLIVNFPKAGRIEDFEMYGKRDLSLIIDYDRKRFPIDREIIKEKAKELLGDVKTEDAYLYENKEGVRVFTDSWKIDILPHSVHIWTEFDDNVTTFCNWLMENAYQIKKIK
;
A
#
# COMPACT_ATOMS: atom_id res chain seq x y z
N MET A 1 2.80 -8.21 12.68
CA MET A 1 3.10 -6.81 12.32
C MET A 1 1.97 -6.29 11.45
N ILE A 2 1.61 -5.00 11.55
CA ILE A 2 0.32 -4.48 11.04
C ILE A 2 0.17 -4.61 9.51
N PHE A 3 1.20 -4.27 8.73
CA PHE A 3 1.10 -4.36 7.27
C PHE A 3 0.99 -5.80 6.80
N SER A 4 1.81 -6.72 7.34
CA SER A 4 1.71 -8.15 7.01
C SER A 4 0.33 -8.73 7.33
N GLU A 5 -0.24 -8.39 8.49
CA GLU A 5 -1.59 -8.84 8.89
C GLU A 5 -2.64 -8.30 7.91
N LEU A 6 -2.61 -7.00 7.61
CA LEU A 6 -3.53 -6.37 6.66
C LEU A 6 -3.46 -6.99 5.26
N VAL A 7 -2.25 -7.28 4.78
CA VAL A 7 -2.03 -7.89 3.46
C VAL A 7 -2.50 -9.34 3.44
N CYS A 8 -2.24 -10.14 4.48
CA CYS A 8 -2.79 -11.50 4.61
C CYS A 8 -4.32 -11.50 4.58
N ASP A 9 -4.95 -10.65 5.40
CA ASP A 9 -6.40 -10.52 5.45
C ASP A 9 -7.00 -10.13 4.09
N LEU A 10 -6.32 -9.22 3.36
CA LEU A 10 -6.71 -8.82 2.01
C LEU A 10 -6.61 -9.99 1.03
N GLN A 11 -5.48 -10.70 1.02
CA GLN A 11 -5.26 -11.84 0.13
C GLN A 11 -6.28 -12.96 0.39
N ASP A 12 -6.56 -13.27 1.65
CA ASP A 12 -7.55 -14.27 2.03
C ASP A 12 -8.96 -13.88 1.56
N GLN A 13 -9.34 -12.61 1.69
CA GLN A 13 -10.67 -12.16 1.25
C GLN A 13 -10.77 -12.14 -0.28
N LEU A 14 -9.76 -11.61 -0.98
CA LEU A 14 -9.73 -11.62 -2.45
C LEU A 14 -9.76 -13.05 -3.01
N LYS A 15 -9.07 -13.99 -2.37
CA LYS A 15 -9.08 -15.41 -2.75
C LYS A 15 -10.45 -16.05 -2.57
N LYS A 16 -11.15 -15.75 -1.47
CA LYS A 16 -12.52 -16.24 -1.22
C LYS A 16 -13.52 -15.75 -2.28
N ASP A 17 -13.39 -14.50 -2.70
CA ASP A 17 -14.26 -13.87 -3.70
C ASP A 17 -13.78 -14.03 -5.16
N LEU A 18 -12.66 -14.73 -5.40
CA LEU A 18 -11.96 -14.72 -6.69
C LEU A 18 -12.88 -15.15 -7.86
N ALA A 19 -13.65 -16.23 -7.70
CA ALA A 19 -14.55 -16.71 -8.76
C ALA A 19 -15.62 -15.66 -9.13
N GLN A 20 -16.15 -14.94 -8.15
CA GLN A 20 -17.11 -13.87 -8.38
C GLN A 20 -16.43 -12.68 -9.08
N VAL A 21 -15.24 -12.29 -8.62
CA VAL A 21 -14.47 -11.19 -9.24
C VAL A 21 -14.16 -11.50 -10.70
N MET A 22 -13.67 -12.70 -11.02
CA MET A 22 -13.39 -13.13 -12.38
C MET A 22 -14.65 -13.11 -13.27
N PHE A 23 -15.79 -13.55 -12.74
CA PHE A 23 -17.06 -13.51 -13.46
C PHE A 23 -17.49 -12.06 -13.75
N LEU A 24 -17.39 -11.18 -12.76
CA LEU A 24 -17.75 -9.76 -12.90
C LEU A 24 -16.82 -9.04 -13.88
N LEU A 25 -15.51 -9.25 -13.82
CA LEU A 25 -14.54 -8.63 -14.74
C LEU A 25 -14.81 -9.01 -16.20
N LYS A 26 -15.19 -10.27 -16.47
CA LYS A 26 -15.57 -10.72 -17.81
C LYS A 26 -16.85 -10.06 -18.32
N LYS A 27 -17.78 -9.76 -17.42
CA LYS A 27 -19.07 -9.14 -17.75
C LYS A 27 -18.90 -7.63 -17.97
N ASP A 28 -18.23 -6.96 -17.04
CA ASP A 28 -17.95 -5.53 -17.04
C ASP A 28 -16.73 -5.24 -16.13
N PRO A 29 -15.62 -4.73 -16.69
CA PRO A 29 -14.41 -4.44 -15.91
C PRO A 29 -14.64 -3.45 -14.75
N GLY A 30 -15.54 -2.49 -14.91
CA GLY A 30 -15.88 -1.51 -13.89
C GLY A 30 -16.59 -2.13 -12.69
N ILE A 31 -17.52 -3.06 -12.93
CA ILE A 31 -18.21 -3.80 -11.87
C ILE A 31 -17.24 -4.75 -11.15
N GLY A 32 -16.38 -5.46 -11.89
CA GLY A 32 -15.35 -6.31 -11.30
C GLY A 32 -14.38 -5.51 -10.43
N TYR A 33 -13.92 -4.36 -10.91
CA TYR A 33 -13.08 -3.45 -10.12
C TYR A 33 -13.81 -2.91 -8.89
N ALA A 34 -15.09 -2.56 -8.99
CA ALA A 34 -15.88 -2.10 -7.85
C ALA A 34 -15.96 -3.13 -6.73
N ARG A 35 -16.08 -4.43 -7.06
CA ARG A 35 -16.05 -5.52 -6.07
C ARG A 35 -14.70 -5.63 -5.36
N ILE A 36 -13.59 -5.51 -6.10
CA ILE A 36 -12.24 -5.50 -5.52
C ILE A 36 -12.06 -4.30 -4.57
N VAL A 37 -12.56 -3.12 -4.96
CA VAL A 37 -12.54 -1.92 -4.12
C VAL A 37 -13.36 -2.09 -2.85
N GLU A 38 -14.52 -2.74 -2.92
CA GLU A 38 -15.35 -3.06 -1.76
C GLU A 38 -14.60 -3.98 -0.77
N ILE A 39 -13.99 -5.06 -1.27
CA ILE A 39 -13.17 -5.97 -0.46
C ILE A 39 -12.04 -5.20 0.24
N GLY A 40 -11.32 -4.34 -0.49
CA GLY A 40 -10.27 -3.49 0.08
C GLY A 40 -10.79 -2.59 1.20
N LYS A 41 -11.96 -1.96 1.02
CA LYS A 41 -12.61 -1.13 2.06
C LYS A 41 -12.98 -1.93 3.31
N GLU A 42 -13.55 -3.12 3.14
CA GLU A 42 -13.97 -3.99 4.25
C GLU A 42 -12.78 -4.43 5.10
N VAL A 43 -11.69 -4.87 4.45
CA VAL A 43 -10.46 -5.26 5.15
C VAL A 43 -9.82 -4.05 5.80
N GLY A 44 -9.63 -2.95 5.07
CA GLY A 44 -8.99 -1.74 5.58
C GLY A 44 -9.70 -1.16 6.82
N LYS A 45 -11.04 -1.25 6.89
CA LYS A 45 -11.83 -0.81 8.04
C LYS A 45 -11.41 -1.48 9.35
N ARG A 46 -10.97 -2.75 9.31
CA ARG A 46 -10.49 -3.49 10.50
C ARG A 46 -9.21 -2.88 11.10
N TYR A 47 -8.46 -2.14 10.30
CA TYR A 47 -7.20 -1.49 10.66
C TYR A 47 -7.31 0.03 10.74
N ASN A 48 -8.52 0.60 10.60
CA ASN A 48 -8.74 2.04 10.45
C ASN A 48 -7.90 2.65 9.31
N ILE A 49 -7.77 1.94 8.18
CA ILE A 49 -7.03 2.36 6.99
C ILE A 49 -7.98 2.30 5.80
N LYS A 50 -8.01 3.33 4.96
CA LYS A 50 -8.63 3.19 3.64
C LYS A 50 -7.64 2.51 2.71
N LEU A 51 -7.90 1.23 2.46
CA LEU A 51 -7.08 0.35 1.64
C LEU A 51 -7.61 0.28 0.21
N ILE A 52 -6.73 0.48 -0.77
CA ILE A 52 -7.05 0.51 -2.20
C ILE A 52 -6.12 -0.44 -2.94
N VAL A 53 -6.69 -1.35 -3.71
CA VAL A 53 -5.98 -2.21 -4.67
C VAL A 53 -5.92 -1.49 -6.01
N ASN A 54 -4.72 -1.31 -6.56
CA ASN A 54 -4.49 -0.55 -7.78
C ASN A 54 -4.05 -1.46 -8.92
N PHE A 55 -4.37 -1.04 -10.14
CA PHE A 55 -3.98 -1.73 -11.38
C PHE A 55 -3.37 -0.72 -12.36
N PRO A 56 -2.14 -0.23 -12.08
CA PRO A 56 -1.56 0.93 -12.78
C PRO A 56 -1.15 0.64 -14.24
N LYS A 57 -1.15 -0.62 -14.67
CA LYS A 57 -0.78 -1.04 -16.03
C LYS A 57 -1.84 -1.98 -16.59
N ALA A 58 -2.06 -1.92 -17.90
CA ALA A 58 -2.94 -2.87 -18.59
C ALA A 58 -2.51 -4.32 -18.32
N GLY A 59 -3.48 -5.23 -18.23
CA GLY A 59 -3.23 -6.64 -17.92
C GLY A 59 -3.07 -6.95 -16.42
N ARG A 60 -2.85 -5.94 -15.56
CA ARG A 60 -2.64 -6.19 -14.12
C ARG A 60 -3.90 -6.63 -13.38
N ILE A 61 -5.08 -6.22 -13.84
CA ILE A 61 -6.35 -6.62 -13.21
C ILE A 61 -6.71 -8.06 -13.56
N GLU A 62 -6.17 -8.61 -14.65
CA GLU A 62 -6.34 -10.00 -15.06
C GLU A 62 -5.33 -10.96 -14.40
N ASP A 63 -4.30 -10.42 -13.73
CA ASP A 63 -3.28 -11.19 -13.01
C ASP A 63 -3.72 -11.50 -11.58
N PHE A 64 -4.65 -12.46 -11.47
CA PHE A 64 -5.32 -12.82 -10.22
C PHE A 64 -4.38 -13.32 -9.12
N GLU A 65 -3.25 -13.93 -9.47
CA GLU A 65 -2.27 -14.42 -8.50
C GLU A 65 -1.59 -13.28 -7.73
N MET A 66 -1.60 -12.07 -8.26
CA MET A 66 -0.96 -10.89 -7.68
C MET A 66 -1.90 -10.01 -6.86
N TYR A 67 -3.15 -10.43 -6.69
CA TYR A 67 -4.14 -9.70 -5.92
C TYR A 67 -3.72 -9.61 -4.44
N GLY A 68 -3.52 -8.38 -3.96
CA GLY A 68 -3.02 -8.12 -2.61
C GLY A 68 -1.53 -8.42 -2.41
N LYS A 69 -0.77 -8.74 -3.47
CA LYS A 69 0.69 -8.96 -3.42
C LYS A 69 1.51 -7.81 -4.01
N ARG A 70 0.85 -6.80 -4.57
CA ARG A 70 1.45 -5.59 -5.13
C ARG A 70 0.46 -4.44 -5.20
N ASP A 71 0.96 -3.25 -5.53
CA ASP A 71 0.18 -2.09 -5.96
C ASP A 71 -0.93 -1.66 -4.98
N LEU A 72 -0.58 -1.43 -3.72
CA LEU A 72 -1.54 -0.98 -2.70
C LEU A 72 -1.36 0.50 -2.38
N SER A 73 -2.48 1.17 -2.09
CA SER A 73 -2.48 2.47 -1.43
C SER A 73 -3.19 2.34 -0.08
N LEU A 74 -2.51 2.80 0.95
CA LEU A 74 -3.01 2.84 2.32
C LEU A 74 -3.15 4.31 2.70
N ILE A 75 -4.37 4.75 3.00
CA ILE A 75 -4.62 6.10 3.49
C ILE A 75 -4.95 5.97 4.97
N ILE A 76 -4.06 6.51 5.80
CA ILE A 76 -4.05 6.34 7.26
C ILE A 76 -4.87 7.46 7.92
N ASP A 77 -4.53 8.72 7.63
CA ASP A 77 -5.12 9.88 8.30
C ASP A 77 -5.05 11.10 7.39
N TYR A 78 -6.16 11.48 6.76
CA TYR A 78 -6.25 12.61 5.82
C TYR A 78 -5.84 13.96 6.42
N ASP A 79 -5.94 14.13 7.74
CA ASP A 79 -5.62 15.40 8.41
C ASP A 79 -4.12 15.53 8.72
N ARG A 80 -3.37 14.42 8.62
CA ARG A 80 -1.95 14.39 8.92
C ARG A 80 -1.12 15.08 7.83
N LYS A 81 -0.45 16.18 8.22
CA LYS A 81 0.38 17.00 7.31
C LYS A 81 1.89 16.81 7.49
N ARG A 82 2.33 16.17 8.58
CA ARG A 82 3.75 15.95 8.92
C ARG A 82 3.98 14.57 9.51
N PHE A 83 5.17 14.03 9.30
CA PHE A 83 5.62 12.83 9.97
C PHE A 83 5.88 13.10 11.47
N PRO A 84 5.75 12.08 12.34
CA PRO A 84 6.09 12.18 13.76
C PRO A 84 7.61 12.05 14.01
N ILE A 85 8.35 11.68 12.96
CA ILE A 85 9.79 11.47 12.94
C ILE A 85 10.38 12.29 11.80
N ASP A 86 11.69 12.54 11.84
CA ASP A 86 12.39 13.14 10.72
C ASP A 86 12.28 12.25 9.47
N ARG A 87 12.01 12.86 8.32
CA ARG A 87 11.91 12.16 7.05
C ARG A 87 13.24 11.54 6.62
N GLU A 88 14.37 12.08 7.06
CA GLU A 88 15.67 11.46 6.83
C GLU A 88 15.77 10.07 7.46
N ILE A 89 15.15 9.84 8.62
CA ILE A 89 15.09 8.51 9.24
C ILE A 89 14.34 7.52 8.34
N ILE A 90 13.26 7.97 7.67
CA ILE A 90 12.52 7.13 6.71
C ILE A 90 13.41 6.77 5.52
N LYS A 91 14.19 7.72 5.00
CA LYS A 91 15.11 7.49 3.88
C LYS A 91 16.26 6.54 4.25
N GLU A 92 16.87 6.74 5.42
CA GLU A 92 17.91 5.87 5.94
C GLU A 92 17.40 4.44 6.12
N LYS A 93 16.22 4.29 6.74
CA LYS A 93 15.61 2.97 6.94
C LYS A 93 15.24 2.30 5.61
N ALA A 94 14.82 3.07 4.60
CA ALA A 94 14.57 2.55 3.27
C ALA A 94 15.84 1.98 2.63
N LYS A 95 16.97 2.69 2.70
CA LYS A 95 18.26 2.21 2.19
C LYS A 95 18.77 0.98 2.95
N GLU A 96 18.57 0.95 4.26
CA GLU A 96 18.93 -0.19 5.12
C GLU A 96 18.17 -1.47 4.73
N LEU A 97 16.85 -1.37 4.54
CA LEU A 97 16.00 -2.55 4.34
C LEU A 97 15.77 -2.94 2.88
N LEU A 98 15.77 -1.97 1.97
CA LEU A 98 15.45 -2.20 0.56
C LEU A 98 16.70 -2.25 -0.33
N GLY A 99 17.89 -1.95 0.23
CA GLY A 99 19.17 -2.05 -0.47
C GLY A 99 19.41 -0.89 -1.44
N ASP A 100 19.70 -1.20 -2.70
CA ASP A 100 20.06 -0.22 -3.74
C ASP A 100 18.83 0.55 -4.24
N VAL A 101 18.40 1.51 -3.44
CA VAL A 101 17.25 2.38 -3.72
C VAL A 101 17.65 3.84 -3.68
N LYS A 102 17.02 4.62 -4.56
CA LYS A 102 17.10 6.09 -4.54
C LYS A 102 16.04 6.62 -3.59
N THR A 103 16.35 7.73 -2.92
CA THR A 103 15.44 8.40 -2.00
C THR A 103 15.42 9.90 -2.26
N GLU A 104 14.25 10.50 -2.39
CA GLU A 104 14.08 11.94 -2.57
C GLU A 104 12.93 12.48 -1.71
N ASP A 105 12.93 13.80 -1.50
CA ASP A 105 11.76 14.47 -0.96
C ASP A 105 10.62 14.44 -1.99
N ALA A 106 9.43 14.01 -1.55
CA ALA A 106 8.24 14.04 -2.38
C ALA A 106 7.40 15.27 -2.02
N TYR A 107 7.26 16.21 -2.97
CA TYR A 107 6.47 17.43 -2.81
C TYR A 107 5.10 17.29 -3.48
N LEU A 108 4.04 17.57 -2.74
CA LEU A 108 2.65 17.43 -3.22
C LEU A 108 1.85 18.74 -3.12
N TYR A 109 2.53 19.90 -3.16
CA TYR A 109 2.04 21.27 -2.85
C TYR A 109 2.00 21.61 -1.35
N GLU A 110 2.22 22.90 -1.05
CA GLU A 110 2.09 23.55 0.27
C GLU A 110 2.91 22.93 1.43
N ASN A 111 4.25 22.86 1.29
CA ASN A 111 5.17 22.46 2.38
C ASN A 111 4.93 21.05 2.95
N LYS A 112 4.40 20.11 2.16
CA LYS A 112 4.23 18.72 2.59
C LYS A 112 5.53 17.94 2.42
N GLU A 113 5.99 17.40 3.54
CA GLU A 113 7.22 16.62 3.70
C GLU A 113 6.93 15.15 3.38
N GLY A 114 6.94 14.77 2.11
CA GLY A 114 6.88 13.37 1.71
C GLY A 114 8.26 12.78 1.47
N VAL A 115 8.34 11.44 1.40
CA VAL A 115 9.52 10.70 0.93
C VAL A 115 9.11 9.84 -0.24
N ARG A 116 9.88 9.88 -1.32
CA ARG A 116 9.80 8.87 -2.37
C ARG A 116 11.01 7.96 -2.28
N VAL A 117 10.76 6.66 -2.27
CA VAL A 117 11.77 5.60 -2.41
C VAL A 117 11.54 4.94 -3.76
N PHE A 118 12.57 4.77 -4.58
CA PHE A 118 12.38 4.25 -5.93
C PHE A 118 13.64 3.60 -6.52
N THR A 119 13.40 2.77 -7.52
CA THR A 119 14.39 2.31 -8.49
C THR A 119 13.92 2.75 -9.88
N ASP A 120 14.60 2.28 -10.93
CA ASP A 120 14.17 2.56 -12.30
C ASP A 120 12.88 1.80 -12.69
N SER A 121 12.46 0.79 -11.89
CA SER A 121 11.32 -0.08 -12.21
C SER A 121 10.13 0.04 -11.25
N TRP A 122 10.35 0.50 -10.01
CA TRP A 122 9.32 0.59 -8.99
C TRP A 122 9.50 1.79 -8.06
N LYS A 123 8.44 2.16 -7.34
CA LYS A 123 8.50 3.23 -6.33
C LYS A 123 7.55 3.01 -5.16
N ILE A 124 7.85 3.64 -4.04
CA ILE A 124 6.99 3.76 -2.87
C ILE A 124 6.92 5.26 -2.55
N ASP A 125 5.72 5.84 -2.67
CA ASP A 125 5.46 7.23 -2.28
C ASP A 125 4.93 7.22 -0.83
N ILE A 126 5.68 7.81 0.08
CA ILE A 126 5.42 7.85 1.52
C ILE A 126 5.04 9.30 1.87
N LEU A 127 3.79 9.51 2.24
CA LEU A 127 3.26 10.82 2.62
C LEU A 127 2.80 10.77 4.07
N PRO A 128 2.74 11.90 4.79
CA PRO A 128 2.29 11.90 6.18
C PRO A 128 0.93 11.23 6.41
N HIS A 129 0.01 11.31 5.45
CA HIS A 129 -1.34 10.75 5.53
C HIS A 129 -1.52 9.41 4.81
N SER A 130 -0.57 8.98 3.97
CA SER A 130 -0.74 7.81 3.12
C SER A 130 0.58 7.21 2.66
N VAL A 131 0.57 5.90 2.37
CA VAL A 131 1.65 5.25 1.62
C VAL A 131 1.09 4.59 0.36
N HIS A 132 1.79 4.76 -0.74
CA HIS A 132 1.46 4.17 -2.04
C HIS A 132 2.61 3.29 -2.49
N ILE A 133 2.38 1.99 -2.59
CA ILE A 133 3.41 0.96 -2.79
C ILE A 133 3.23 0.40 -4.19
N TRP A 134 4.10 0.79 -5.12
CA TRP A 134 4.04 0.43 -6.55
C TRP A 134 5.08 -0.64 -6.89
N THR A 135 5.09 -1.72 -6.12
CA THR A 135 5.99 -2.86 -6.26
C THR A 135 5.35 -4.13 -5.70
N GLU A 136 5.96 -5.27 -5.97
CA GLU A 136 5.63 -6.55 -5.34
C GLU A 136 6.12 -6.61 -3.88
N PHE A 137 5.38 -7.32 -3.04
CA PHE A 137 5.68 -7.43 -1.61
C PHE A 137 6.55 -8.65 -1.35
N ASP A 138 7.86 -8.47 -1.48
CA ASP A 138 8.84 -9.39 -0.93
C ASP A 138 9.05 -9.16 0.58
N ASP A 139 9.95 -9.94 1.19
CA ASP A 139 10.25 -9.85 2.62
C ASP A 139 10.79 -8.47 3.03
N ASN A 140 11.59 -7.83 2.16
CA ASN A 140 12.20 -6.53 2.42
C ASN A 140 11.16 -5.41 2.37
N VAL A 141 10.33 -5.38 1.33
CA VAL A 141 9.21 -4.44 1.18
C VAL A 141 8.22 -4.63 2.33
N THR A 142 7.90 -5.87 2.68
CA THR A 142 6.99 -6.20 3.79
C THR A 142 7.55 -5.71 5.13
N THR A 143 8.85 -5.95 5.38
CA THR A 143 9.53 -5.50 6.60
C THR A 143 9.57 -3.97 6.70
N PHE A 144 9.92 -3.29 5.60
CA PHE A 144 9.93 -1.84 5.54
C PHE A 144 8.52 -1.25 5.76
N CYS A 145 7.50 -1.80 5.11
CA CYS A 145 6.13 -1.32 5.29
C CYS A 145 5.61 -1.56 6.71
N ASN A 146 5.96 -2.67 7.35
CA ASN A 146 5.68 -2.89 8.77
C ASN A 146 6.35 -1.83 9.66
N TRP A 147 7.62 -1.53 9.40
CA TRP A 147 8.33 -0.48 10.12
C TRP A 147 7.67 0.89 9.92
N LEU A 148 7.21 1.21 8.71
CA LEU A 148 6.45 2.44 8.45
C LEU A 148 5.16 2.51 9.27
N MET A 149 4.38 1.42 9.31
CA MET A 149 3.14 1.40 10.09
C MET A 149 3.38 1.72 11.56
N GLU A 150 4.46 1.20 12.13
CA GLU A 150 4.80 1.39 13.55
C GLU A 150 5.44 2.76 13.82
N ASN A 151 6.39 3.21 12.99
CA ASN A 151 7.26 4.34 13.31
C ASN A 151 6.84 5.64 12.60
N ALA A 152 6.52 5.56 11.31
CA ALA A 152 6.11 6.73 10.53
C ALA A 152 4.62 7.04 10.72
N TYR A 153 3.78 6.01 10.85
CA TYR A 153 2.34 6.16 10.97
C TYR A 153 1.81 5.97 12.39
N GLN A 154 2.58 5.34 13.29
CA GLN A 154 2.21 5.09 14.69
C GLN A 154 0.86 4.37 14.82
N ILE A 155 0.56 3.48 13.88
CA ILE A 155 -0.66 2.68 13.92
C ILE A 155 -0.55 1.71 15.09
N LYS A 156 -1.54 1.76 15.98
CA LYS A 156 -1.66 0.81 17.09
C LYS A 156 -2.51 -0.36 16.63
N LYS A 157 -2.13 -1.57 17.02
CA LYS A 157 -3.03 -2.72 16.90
C LYS A 157 -4.31 -2.42 17.68
N ILE A 158 -5.45 -2.51 17.00
CA ILE A 158 -6.74 -2.53 17.65
C ILE A 158 -6.85 -3.90 18.31
N LYS A 159 -6.95 -3.93 19.64
CA LYS A 159 -7.15 -5.16 20.43
C LYS A 159 -8.57 -5.69 20.25
#